data_AF-A0A6N2RN90-F1
#
_entry.id   AF-A0A6N2RN90-F1
#
_cell.length_a   1.000
_cell.length_b   1.000
_cell.length_c   1.000
_cell.angle_alpha   90.00
_cell.angle_beta   90.00
_cell.angle_gamma   90.00
#
_symmetry.space_group_name_H-M   'P 1'
#
loop_
_entity.id
_entity.type
_entity.pdbx_description
1 polymer ?
#
loop_
_entity_poly.entity_id
_entity_poly.type
_entity_poly.pdbx_seq_one_letter_code
_entity_poly.pdbx_strand_id
1 'polypeptide(L)'
;MTDKQKDDVYYVCCLIEFIARKTKNHRQDGMFDTVNECRYEVPSVTSIGMLYQELVLAIMPEEDAAQGIMDIFSSFITDEISDFNSNVYYTNPDYLRCSYLEGRMLA
;
A
#
# COMPACT_ATOMS: atom_id res chain seq x y z
N MET A 1 0.27 -19.87 4.93
CA MET A 1 -1.05 -19.40 4.43
C MET A 1 -1.57 -20.22 3.26
N THR A 2 -2.88 -20.50 3.24
CA THR A 2 -3.60 -21.09 2.09
C THR A 2 -3.85 -20.05 1.00
N ASP A 3 -4.11 -20.48 -0.25
CA ASP A 3 -4.39 -19.55 -1.35
C ASP A 3 -5.63 -18.71 -1.08
N LYS A 4 -6.66 -19.30 -0.45
CA LYS A 4 -7.84 -18.55 0.01
C LYS A 4 -7.48 -17.40 0.96
N GLN A 5 -6.59 -17.64 1.92
CA GLN A 5 -6.18 -16.59 2.85
C GLN A 5 -5.40 -15.47 2.15
N LYS A 6 -4.60 -15.81 1.13
CA LYS A 6 -3.89 -14.81 0.31
C LYS A 6 -4.88 -13.96 -0.48
N ASP A 7 -5.90 -14.59 -1.06
CA ASP A 7 -6.98 -13.90 -1.75
C ASP A 7 -7.75 -12.98 -0.80
N ASP A 8 -8.04 -13.43 0.43
CA ASP A 8 -8.72 -12.61 1.44
C ASP A 8 -7.90 -11.34 1.75
N VAL A 9 -6.57 -11.45 1.92
CA VAL A 9 -5.68 -10.28 2.10
C VAL A 9 -5.72 -9.36 0.89
N TYR A 10 -5.67 -9.90 -0.32
CA TYR A 10 -5.78 -9.13 -1.56
C TYR A 10 -7.08 -8.32 -1.62
N TYR A 11 -8.22 -8.96 -1.34
CA TYR A 11 -9.52 -8.30 -1.37
C TYR A 11 -9.62 -7.19 -0.32
N VAL A 12 -9.11 -7.41 0.89
CA VAL A 12 -9.08 -6.38 1.94
C VAL A 12 -8.19 -5.22 1.54
N CYS A 13 -6.99 -5.47 1.00
CA CYS A 13 -6.09 -4.42 0.53
C CYS A 13 -6.73 -3.57 -0.59
N CYS A 14 -7.37 -4.22 -1.57
CA CYS A 14 -8.12 -3.53 -2.62
C CYS A 14 -9.28 -2.69 -2.05
N LEU A 15 -10.00 -3.21 -1.07
CA LEU A 15 -11.13 -2.51 -0.45
C LEU A 15 -10.66 -1.25 0.29
N ILE A 16 -9.57 -1.35 1.06
CA ILE A 16 -8.99 -0.21 1.78
C ILE A 16 -8.57 0.86 0.78
N GLU A 17 -7.84 0.49 -0.27
CA GLU A 17 -7.39 1.41 -1.33
C GLU A 17 -8.58 2.09 -2.04
N PHE A 18 -9.62 1.32 -2.37
CA PHE A 18 -10.83 1.86 -2.99
C PHE A 18 -11.51 2.89 -2.10
N ILE A 19 -11.70 2.57 -0.81
CA ILE A 19 -12.32 3.46 0.16
C ILE A 19 -11.46 4.71 0.33
N ALA A 20 -10.14 4.57 0.50
CA ALA A 20 -9.22 5.69 0.67
C ALA A 20 -9.32 6.71 -0.47
N ARG A 21 -9.39 6.24 -1.73
CA ARG A 21 -9.61 7.12 -2.90
C ARG A 21 -10.97 7.81 -2.89
N LYS A 22 -12.02 7.11 -2.46
CA LYS A 22 -13.39 7.67 -2.43
C LYS A 22 -13.57 8.70 -1.33
N THR A 23 -12.98 8.46 -0.15
CA THR A 23 -13.07 9.35 1.00
C THR A 23 -12.01 10.45 0.98
N LYS A 24 -10.99 10.33 0.12
CA LYS A 24 -9.82 11.21 0.08
C LYS A 24 -9.11 11.26 1.44
N ASN A 25 -9.00 10.09 2.08
CA ASN A 25 -8.33 9.97 3.38
C ASN A 25 -6.82 10.13 3.19
N HIS A 26 -6.26 11.22 3.72
CA HIS A 26 -4.81 11.43 3.80
C HIS A 26 -4.36 11.58 5.24
N ARG A 27 -3.15 11.10 5.53
CA ARG A 27 -2.48 11.23 6.84
C ARG A 27 -1.82 12.59 7.03
N GLN A 28 -1.47 13.26 5.94
CA GLN A 28 -0.90 14.60 5.96
C GLN A 28 -2.00 15.67 5.99
N ASP A 29 -1.76 16.72 6.77
CA ASP A 29 -2.67 17.86 6.94
C ASP A 29 -2.73 18.68 5.64
N GLY A 30 -3.63 18.28 4.74
CA GLY A 30 -3.82 18.91 3.44
C GLY A 30 -4.83 18.14 2.58
N MET A 31 -5.78 18.87 1.98
CA MET A 31 -6.65 18.31 0.96
C MET A 31 -5.88 18.18 -0.36
N PHE A 32 -5.01 17.19 -0.46
CA PHE A 32 -4.46 16.76 -1.74
C PHE A 32 -5.39 15.70 -2.32
N ASP A 33 -5.69 15.78 -3.62
CA ASP A 33 -6.39 14.72 -4.32
C ASP A 33 -5.37 13.99 -5.21
N THR A 34 -4.73 12.94 -4.68
CA THR A 34 -3.65 12.21 -5.38
C THR A 34 -4.07 11.67 -6.74
N VAL A 35 -5.38 11.43 -6.95
CA VAL A 35 -5.93 10.96 -8.22
C VAL A 35 -6.12 12.12 -9.20
N ASN A 36 -6.78 13.20 -8.77
CA ASN A 36 -7.06 14.34 -9.67
C ASN A 36 -5.82 15.20 -9.96
N GLU A 37 -4.87 15.25 -9.03
CA GLU A 37 -3.62 16.02 -9.17
C GLU A 37 -2.47 15.19 -9.77
N CYS A 38 -2.72 13.91 -10.10
CA CYS A 38 -1.72 13.06 -10.73
C CYS A 38 -1.40 13.55 -12.15
N ARG A 39 -0.11 13.65 -12.45
CA ARG A 39 0.38 13.99 -13.80
C ARG A 39 0.48 12.78 -14.73
N TYR A 40 0.35 11.58 -14.17
CA TYR A 40 0.54 10.30 -14.87
C TYR A 40 -0.73 9.45 -14.80
N GLU A 41 -0.69 8.30 -15.47
CA GLU A 41 -1.76 7.32 -15.36
C GLU A 41 -1.81 6.76 -13.93
N VAL A 42 -2.91 7.05 -13.25
CA VAL A 42 -3.14 6.58 -11.88
C VAL A 42 -3.27 5.05 -11.89
N PRO A 43 -2.46 4.32 -11.10
CA PRO A 43 -2.56 2.87 -11.03
C PRO A 43 -3.95 2.41 -10.59
N SER A 44 -4.39 1.26 -11.10
CA SER A 44 -5.67 0.69 -10.70
C SER A 44 -5.67 0.27 -9.22
N VAL A 45 -6.85 0.30 -8.59
CA VAL A 45 -7.03 -0.18 -7.21
C VAL A 45 -6.52 -1.61 -7.04
N THR A 46 -6.75 -2.48 -8.03
CA THR A 46 -6.30 -3.87 -8.03
C THR A 46 -4.78 -4.00 -8.09
N SER A 47 -4.13 -3.14 -8.88
CA SER A 47 -2.66 -3.16 -8.99
C SER A 47 -2.00 -2.68 -7.70
N ILE A 48 -2.58 -1.69 -7.01
CA ILE A 48 -2.10 -1.24 -5.70
C ILE A 48 -2.42 -2.27 -4.61
N GLY A 49 -3.61 -2.87 -4.64
CA GLY A 49 -3.99 -3.92 -3.70
C GLY A 49 -3.07 -5.14 -3.76
N MET A 50 -2.60 -5.51 -4.96
CA MET A 50 -1.58 -6.56 -5.14
C MET A 50 -0.25 -6.18 -4.50
N LEU A 51 0.22 -4.94 -4.65
CA LEU A 51 1.45 -4.47 -4.01
C LEU A 51 1.35 -4.52 -2.48
N TYR A 52 0.24 -4.05 -1.91
CA TYR A 52 0.00 -4.14 -0.47
C TYR A 52 -0.07 -5.58 0.01
N GLN A 53 -0.75 -6.46 -0.73
CA GLN A 53 -0.79 -7.89 -0.42
C GLN A 53 0.63 -8.48 -0.38
N GLU A 54 1.46 -8.21 -1.38
CA GLU A 54 2.86 -8.68 -1.42
C GLU A 54 3.64 -8.18 -0.21
N LEU A 55 3.52 -6.89 0.13
CA LEU A 55 4.18 -6.31 1.30
C LEU A 55 3.73 -6.99 2.61
N VAL A 56 2.42 -7.10 2.84
CA VAL A 56 1.84 -7.75 4.04
C VAL A 56 2.35 -9.19 4.15
N LEU A 57 2.31 -9.96 3.07
CA LEU A 57 2.78 -11.34 3.04
C LEU A 57 4.31 -11.46 3.22
N ALA A 58 5.07 -10.45 2.81
CA ALA A 58 6.53 -10.45 2.92
C ALA A 58 7.05 -10.05 4.31
N ILE A 59 6.31 -9.20 5.04
CA ILE A 59 6.64 -8.84 6.43
C ILE A 59 6.08 -9.85 7.44
N MET A 60 5.02 -10.56 7.08
CA MET A 60 4.32 -11.47 7.99
C MET A 60 4.11 -12.85 7.37
N PRO A 61 5.00 -13.81 7.65
CA PRO A 61 4.87 -15.14 7.08
C PRO A 61 3.72 -15.97 7.67
N GLU A 62 3.38 -15.89 8.98
CA GLU A 62 2.28 -16.70 9.57
C GLU A 62 1.47 -16.05 10.73
N GLU A 63 0.20 -16.49 10.78
CA GLU A 63 -0.90 -16.34 11.77
C GLU A 63 -1.67 -15.02 11.92
N ASP A 64 -1.10 -13.83 11.71
CA ASP A 64 -1.86 -12.58 11.91
C ASP A 64 -1.81 -11.58 10.73
N ALA A 65 -2.39 -11.98 9.60
CA ALA A 65 -2.52 -11.11 8.44
C ALA A 65 -3.25 -9.78 8.75
N ALA A 66 -4.14 -9.76 9.74
CA ALA A 66 -4.84 -8.56 10.14
C ALA A 66 -3.88 -7.53 10.77
N GLN A 67 -2.98 -7.98 11.64
CA GLN A 67 -1.94 -7.13 12.19
C GLN A 67 -1.02 -6.58 11.09
N GLY A 68 -0.61 -7.40 10.12
CA GLY A 68 0.24 -6.95 9.02
C GLY A 68 -0.42 -5.89 8.15
N ILE A 69 -1.72 -6.05 7.87
CA ILE A 69 -2.52 -5.03 7.21
C ILE A 69 -2.53 -3.74 8.04
N MET A 70 -2.84 -3.83 9.34
CA MET A 70 -2.83 -2.65 10.20
C MET A 70 -1.46 -1.97 10.25
N ASP A 71 -0.37 -2.71 10.34
CA ASP A 71 0.98 -2.17 10.44
C ASP A 71 1.42 -1.46 9.15
N ILE A 72 1.16 -2.07 7.99
CA ILE A 72 1.49 -1.46 6.69
C ILE A 72 0.65 -0.21 6.47
N PHE A 73 -0.67 -0.33 6.56
CA PHE A 73 -1.59 0.80 6.34
C PHE A 73 -1.49 1.86 7.44
N SER A 74 -0.86 1.55 8.58
CA SER A 74 -0.54 2.51 9.65
C SER A 74 0.82 3.18 9.50
N SER A 75 1.63 2.81 8.52
CA SER A 75 3.01 3.30 8.35
C SER A 75 3.16 4.38 7.29
N PHE A 76 4.38 4.93 7.21
CA PHE A 76 4.76 5.93 6.20
C PHE A 76 4.77 5.36 4.77
N ILE A 77 4.93 4.03 4.60
CA ILE A 77 5.04 3.43 3.26
C ILE A 77 3.75 3.62 2.46
N THR A 78 2.60 3.66 3.14
CA THR A 78 1.31 3.92 2.50
C THR A 78 1.24 5.33 1.93
N ASP A 79 1.81 6.33 2.60
CA ASP A 79 1.87 7.69 2.07
C ASP A 79 2.73 7.75 0.80
N GLU A 80 3.89 7.08 0.81
CA GLU A 80 4.79 7.01 -0.34
C GLU A 80 4.19 6.25 -1.53
N ILE A 81 3.49 5.12 -1.29
CA ILE A 81 2.80 4.35 -2.34
C ILE A 81 1.61 5.14 -2.91
N SER A 82 0.93 5.94 -2.09
CA SER A 82 -0.26 6.70 -2.48
C SER A 82 0.09 8.02 -3.18
N ASP A 83 1.36 8.44 -3.16
CA ASP A 83 1.86 9.52 -4.01
C ASP A 83 2.16 9.00 -5.43
N PHE A 84 1.15 9.07 -6.30
CA PHE A 84 1.24 8.67 -7.70
C PHE A 84 2.10 9.61 -8.56
N ASN A 85 2.55 10.75 -8.02
CA ASN A 85 3.53 11.61 -8.71
C ASN A 85 4.98 11.19 -8.40
N SER A 86 5.17 10.27 -7.45
CA SER A 86 6.46 9.66 -7.15
C SER A 86 6.69 8.39 -7.96
N ASN A 87 7.96 7.97 -8.06
CA ASN A 87 8.29 6.69 -8.69
C ASN A 87 8.10 5.50 -7.74
N VAL A 88 7.71 5.72 -6.49
CA VAL A 88 7.74 4.71 -5.41
C VAL A 88 6.88 3.50 -5.75
N TYR A 89 5.65 3.73 -6.23
CA TYR A 89 4.76 2.65 -6.66
C TYR A 89 5.37 1.72 -7.73
N TYR A 90 6.23 2.26 -8.59
CA TYR A 90 6.86 1.51 -9.69
C TYR A 90 8.17 0.82 -9.29
N THR A 91 8.58 0.93 -8.02
CA THR A 91 9.79 0.27 -7.52
C THR A 91 9.56 -1.21 -7.22
N ASN A 92 10.67 -1.94 -7.04
CA ASN A 92 10.62 -3.35 -6.67
C ASN A 92 9.95 -3.52 -5.28
N PRO A 93 9.00 -4.46 -5.11
CA PRO A 93 8.40 -4.77 -3.80
C PRO A 93 9.43 -5.04 -2.69
N ASP A 94 10.56 -5.67 -2.99
CA ASP A 94 11.63 -5.90 -2.01
C ASP A 94 12.27 -4.58 -1.54
N TYR A 95 12.36 -3.56 -2.41
CA TYR A 95 12.86 -2.24 -2.02
C TYR A 95 11.91 -1.56 -1.02
N LEU A 96 10.60 -1.66 -1.27
CA LEU A 96 9.57 -1.12 -0.37
C LEU A 96 9.56 -1.85 0.97
N ARG A 97 9.68 -3.18 0.94
CA ARG A 97 9.81 -4.01 2.14
C ARG A 97 11.04 -3.61 2.96
N CYS A 98 12.22 -3.51 2.33
CA CYS A 98 13.44 -3.10 3.02
C CYS A 98 13.32 -1.68 3.58
N SER A 99 12.73 -0.75 2.83
CA SER A 99 12.50 0.63 3.29
C SER A 99 11.55 0.66 4.51
N TYR A 100 10.48 -0.14 4.47
CA TYR A 100 9.56 -0.29 5.59
C TYR A 100 10.27 -0.82 6.85
N LEU A 101 11.08 -1.89 6.72
CA LEU A 101 11.81 -2.49 7.83
C LEU A 101 12.86 -1.54 8.43
N GLU A 102 13.48 -0.70 7.60
CA GLU A 102 14.46 0.31 8.03
C GLU A 102 13.79 1.58 8.60
N GLY A 103 12.47 1.71 8.47
CA GLY A 103 11.70 2.87 8.95
C GLY A 103 11.93 4.15 8.13
N ARG A 104 12.51 4.07 6.93
CA ARG A 104 12.76 5.20 6.02
C ARG A 104 12.94 4.72 4.58
N MET A 105 12.70 5.61 3.62
CA MET A 105 13.02 5.34 2.21
C MET A 105 14.53 5.16 2.04
N LEU A 106 14.92 4.05 1.41
CA LEU A 106 16.31 3.77 1.06
C LEU A 106 16.76 4.68 -0.11
N ALA A 107 18.07 4.83 -0.30
CA ALA A 107 18.66 5.69 -1.33
C ALA A 107 19.43 4.88 -2.37
#